data_AF-A0A934EU06-F1
#
_entry.id   AF-A0A934EU06-F1
#
_cell.length_a   1.000
_cell.length_b   1.000
_cell.length_c   1.000
_cell.angle_alpha   90.00
_cell.angle_beta   90.00
_cell.angle_gamma   90.00
#
_symmetry.space_group_name_H-M   'P 1'
#
loop_
_entity.id
_entity.type
_entity.pdbx_description
1 polymer ?
#
loop_
_entity_poly.entity_id
_entity_poly.type
_entity_poly.pdbx_seq_one_letter_code
_entity_poly.pdbx_strand_id
1 'polypeptide(L)'
;MKLPTLACFVLAGLQAIAQEIPAVAGWQIGLPTPGTHRAGVDIHAPHSGKGCGKIVGTASEKSARGCFIQEFYKKTAIKPGRAYRYAISYRTAPQMEGKAAFLIDCYTAEGEKSHKSLISERLPAGAEWKTVSGEVSIPEKVVRVRMLLYLHGKGTAWFDDAFFGYTTDGAPNLLKNGGLEPPGSYALDLAPENGTGRVKLSADFENGTLGKVKEIAPNEFYVYASAPDKPRSPFLWFHFRVEGCEGREITFHVNPTPFARDNTGGNGTRSPVMSHDGDQWAGIESKSWNDDGTVLTFKHRFERSPAWVASFYPFTADHISRFIAKHKSNPHFSPRVLGKTKQGRDLRAYTITDAAVPEADKRVIMFTALQHDLETTGAMAQEGICRFLLSNDPRAAKLRRAFVFHVVPQMNPDGIAAGNMYCPVGNLNRQWGLDTTAETTAVEQFARELAARGRKIELFMDFHGWCTPERATILMTYGKEITDEATERDALRLVEKIKPKLNGKVSTTLWRKRIQTVTGITSDVSRLASGWMKFEAGARLACSIEIFGEGTCTQDQYFAWGRAFAEGMAEYFGF
;
A
#
# COMPACT_ATOMS: atom_id res chain seq x y z
N MET A 1 -44.64 50.35 18.40
CA MET A 1 -45.57 49.63 19.30
C MET A 1 -45.03 48.21 19.47
N LYS A 2 -44.86 47.77 20.71
CA LYS A 2 -44.07 46.60 21.14
C LYS A 2 -44.52 45.29 20.46
N LEU A 3 -43.57 44.52 19.90
CA LEU A 3 -43.76 43.09 19.60
C LEU A 3 -43.45 42.25 20.86
N PRO A 4 -44.16 41.13 21.08
CA PRO A 4 -44.14 40.40 22.33
C PRO A 4 -43.00 39.39 22.45
N THR A 5 -42.64 39.16 23.69
CA THR A 5 -41.70 38.19 24.26
C THR A 5 -41.96 36.77 23.73
N LEU A 6 -40.96 36.15 23.08
CA LEU A 6 -40.97 34.71 22.82
C LEU A 6 -40.10 34.00 23.86
N ALA A 7 -40.73 33.02 24.52
CA ALA A 7 -40.24 32.29 25.68
C ALA A 7 -38.99 31.45 25.40
N CYS A 8 -38.10 31.40 26.41
CA CYS A 8 -37.09 30.37 26.56
C CYS A 8 -37.73 28.98 26.52
N PHE A 9 -37.46 28.21 25.46
CA PHE A 9 -37.63 26.77 25.49
C PHE A 9 -36.33 26.14 26.00
N VAL A 10 -36.44 25.56 27.19
CA VAL A 10 -35.45 24.71 27.86
C VAL A 10 -35.12 23.51 26.97
N LEU A 11 -33.81 23.20 26.87
CA LEU A 11 -33.26 22.04 26.18
C LEU A 11 -33.97 20.74 26.57
N ALA A 12 -34.52 20.03 25.58
CA ALA A 12 -34.78 18.60 25.66
C ALA A 12 -33.65 17.87 24.94
N GLY A 13 -33.03 16.91 25.63
CA GLY A 13 -31.74 16.32 25.31
C GLY A 13 -31.64 15.67 23.93
N LEU A 14 -30.59 16.06 23.20
CA LEU A 14 -29.98 15.23 22.17
C LEU A 14 -29.38 14.00 22.87
N GLN A 15 -30.02 12.83 22.69
CA GLN A 15 -29.38 11.56 23.01
C GLN A 15 -28.05 11.48 22.26
N ALA A 16 -26.96 11.33 23.01
CA ALA A 16 -25.64 11.12 22.46
C ALA A 16 -25.69 9.93 21.48
N ILE A 17 -25.36 10.19 20.21
CA ILE A 17 -25.23 9.15 19.19
C ILE A 17 -24.08 8.23 19.64
N ALA A 18 -24.36 6.93 19.75
CA ALA A 18 -23.36 5.94 20.16
C ALA A 18 -22.12 5.98 19.25
N GLN A 19 -20.98 6.39 19.82
CA GLN A 19 -19.68 6.38 19.19
C GLN A 19 -19.17 4.94 19.03
N GLU A 20 -19.12 4.46 17.78
CA GLU A 20 -18.52 3.17 17.40
C GLU A 20 -17.12 3.39 16.80
N ILE A 21 -16.13 2.60 17.24
CA ILE A 21 -14.76 2.67 16.73
C ILE A 21 -14.57 1.54 15.71
N PRO A 22 -14.24 1.80 14.42
CA PRO A 22 -14.23 0.78 13.37
C PRO A 22 -13.02 -0.18 13.42
N ALA A 23 -12.34 -0.29 14.56
CA ALA A 23 -11.17 -1.12 14.80
C ALA A 23 -11.18 -1.62 16.26
N VAL A 24 -10.66 -2.84 16.48
CA VAL A 24 -10.47 -3.43 17.81
C VAL A 24 -9.00 -3.80 17.93
N ALA A 25 -8.30 -3.29 18.95
CA ALA A 25 -6.89 -3.63 19.14
C ALA A 25 -6.73 -5.14 19.34
N GLY A 26 -5.74 -5.77 18.72
CA GLY A 26 -5.45 -7.20 18.89
C GLY A 26 -6.38 -8.19 18.17
N TRP A 27 -7.48 -7.72 17.57
CA TRP A 27 -8.46 -8.57 16.86
C TRP A 27 -8.55 -8.21 15.38
N GLN A 28 -8.57 -9.22 14.51
CA GLN A 28 -8.91 -9.02 13.11
C GLN A 28 -10.43 -8.92 12.95
N ILE A 29 -10.88 -8.01 12.09
CA ILE A 29 -12.30 -7.93 11.70
C ILE A 29 -12.47 -8.67 10.37
N GLY A 30 -13.23 -9.76 10.40
CA GLY A 30 -13.66 -10.48 9.21
C GLY A 30 -15.05 -10.02 8.77
N LEU A 31 -15.17 -9.56 7.53
CA LEU A 31 -16.46 -9.31 6.87
C LEU A 31 -16.61 -10.20 5.63
N PRO A 32 -16.81 -11.53 5.77
CA PRO A 32 -16.85 -12.47 4.64
C PRO A 32 -17.92 -12.14 3.59
N THR A 33 -18.95 -11.41 3.99
CA THR A 33 -19.97 -10.85 3.09
C THR A 33 -19.90 -9.32 3.13
N PRO A 34 -19.24 -8.68 2.16
CA PRO A 34 -19.05 -7.23 2.14
C PRO A 34 -20.38 -6.46 2.18
N GLY A 35 -20.42 -5.35 2.91
CA GLY A 35 -21.57 -4.45 2.96
C GLY A 35 -22.75 -4.91 3.83
N THR A 36 -22.72 -6.14 4.38
CA THR A 36 -23.84 -6.67 5.18
C THR A 36 -23.66 -6.50 6.68
N HIS A 37 -22.41 -6.38 7.16
CA HIS A 37 -22.08 -6.24 8.57
C HIS A 37 -21.10 -5.07 8.78
N ARG A 38 -21.20 -4.45 9.95
CA ARG A 38 -20.22 -3.50 10.49
C ARG A 38 -19.71 -4.06 11.81
N ALA A 39 -18.43 -3.90 12.10
CA ALA A 39 -17.85 -4.35 13.36
C ALA A 39 -16.87 -3.30 13.89
N GLY A 40 -16.75 -3.22 15.21
CA GLY A 40 -15.95 -2.20 15.88
C GLY A 40 -15.96 -2.34 17.40
N VAL A 41 -15.46 -1.35 18.14
CA VAL A 41 -15.62 -1.23 19.59
C VAL A 41 -16.77 -0.28 19.92
N ASP A 42 -17.62 -0.68 20.86
CA ASP A 42 -18.65 0.13 21.50
C ASP A 42 -18.17 0.52 22.91
N ILE A 43 -18.18 1.81 23.21
CA ILE A 43 -17.68 2.36 24.47
C ILE A 43 -18.79 2.76 25.45
N HIS A 44 -20.06 2.62 25.06
CA HIS A 44 -21.19 3.17 25.84
C HIS A 44 -21.62 2.29 27.00
N ALA A 45 -21.47 0.98 26.85
CA ALA A 45 -21.86 0.02 27.88
C ALA A 45 -21.08 -1.29 27.71
N PRO A 46 -19.75 -1.27 27.91
CA PRO A 46 -18.98 -2.50 27.95
C PRO A 46 -19.39 -3.34 29.17
N HIS A 47 -19.05 -4.62 29.14
CA HIS A 47 -19.21 -5.50 30.30
C HIS A 47 -18.17 -5.14 31.36
N SER A 48 -16.92 -4.91 30.93
CA SER A 48 -15.83 -4.44 31.78
C SER A 48 -14.92 -3.49 30.99
N GLY A 49 -14.05 -2.74 31.66
CA GLY A 49 -13.07 -1.91 30.96
C GLY A 49 -13.65 -0.66 30.27
N LYS A 50 -13.03 -0.21 29.17
CA LYS A 50 -13.40 1.04 28.45
C LYS A 50 -14.15 0.82 27.13
N GLY A 51 -14.31 -0.43 26.67
CA GLY A 51 -15.06 -0.72 25.46
C GLY A 51 -15.22 -2.22 25.22
N CYS A 52 -16.20 -2.60 24.41
CA CYS A 52 -16.48 -3.98 24.04
C CYS A 52 -16.62 -4.12 22.52
N GLY A 53 -16.30 -5.28 21.96
CA GLY A 53 -16.49 -5.51 20.53
C GLY A 53 -17.98 -5.55 20.17
N LYS A 54 -18.37 -4.92 19.08
CA LYS A 54 -19.73 -4.89 18.55
C LYS A 54 -19.74 -5.31 17.09
N ILE A 55 -20.72 -6.13 16.72
CA ILE A 55 -21.02 -6.47 15.32
C ILE A 55 -22.49 -6.13 15.06
N VAL A 56 -22.75 -5.33 14.03
CA VAL A 56 -24.10 -4.97 13.55
C VAL A 56 -24.31 -5.60 12.17
N GLY A 57 -25.28 -6.50 12.06
CA GLY A 57 -25.72 -7.12 10.82
C GLY A 57 -26.96 -6.44 10.26
N THR A 58 -26.94 -6.15 8.96
CA THR A 58 -28.00 -5.42 8.24
C THR A 58 -28.65 -6.24 7.11
N ALA A 59 -28.12 -7.43 6.81
CA ALA A 59 -28.70 -8.38 5.86
C ALA A 59 -28.56 -9.83 6.33
N SER A 60 -29.51 -10.68 5.92
CA SER A 60 -29.57 -12.12 6.25
C SER A 60 -29.37 -13.03 5.04
N GLU A 61 -29.43 -12.47 3.83
CA GLU A 61 -29.30 -13.21 2.57
C GLU A 61 -27.90 -13.81 2.39
N LYS A 62 -27.80 -14.89 1.61
CA LYS A 62 -26.52 -15.51 1.18
C LYS A 62 -25.56 -15.86 2.34
N SER A 63 -26.08 -16.23 3.52
CA SER A 63 -25.26 -16.53 4.70
C SER A 63 -24.37 -15.36 5.14
N ALA A 64 -24.95 -14.15 5.09
CA ALA A 64 -24.33 -12.92 5.54
C ALA A 64 -23.82 -13.05 6.98
N ARG A 65 -22.56 -12.63 7.20
CA ARG A 65 -21.91 -12.70 8.51
C ARG A 65 -20.77 -11.70 8.67
N GLY A 66 -20.47 -11.36 9.91
CA GLY A 66 -19.27 -10.65 10.34
C GLY A 66 -18.67 -11.32 11.57
N CYS A 67 -17.36 -11.16 11.79
CA CYS A 67 -16.69 -11.71 12.96
C CYS A 67 -15.48 -10.92 13.45
N PHE A 68 -15.16 -11.10 14.73
CA PHE A 68 -13.83 -10.87 15.26
C PHE A 68 -13.04 -12.18 15.23
N ILE A 69 -11.76 -12.10 14.85
CA ILE A 69 -10.88 -13.25 14.66
C ILE A 69 -9.59 -13.02 15.43
N GLN A 70 -9.17 -14.03 16.18
CA GLN A 70 -7.81 -14.12 16.68
C GLN A 70 -7.18 -15.47 16.36
N GLU A 71 -5.98 -15.45 15.79
CA GLU A 71 -5.29 -16.63 15.30
C GLU A 71 -3.98 -16.88 16.02
N PHE A 72 -3.75 -18.15 16.36
CA PHE A 72 -2.52 -18.66 16.93
C PHE A 72 -1.83 -19.55 15.90
N TYR A 73 -0.73 -19.06 15.32
CA TYR A 73 -0.03 -19.73 14.23
C TYR A 73 1.46 -19.35 14.22
N LYS A 74 2.32 -20.26 13.73
CA LYS A 74 3.79 -20.08 13.70
C LYS A 74 4.33 -19.67 15.07
N LYS A 75 4.85 -18.44 15.21
CA LYS A 75 5.50 -17.94 16.44
C LYS A 75 4.53 -17.81 17.62
N THR A 76 3.22 -17.74 17.37
CA THR A 76 2.18 -17.67 18.40
C THR A 76 1.40 -18.98 18.54
N ALA A 77 1.85 -20.07 17.93
CA ALA A 77 1.14 -21.34 17.95
C ALA A 77 0.93 -21.86 19.39
N ILE A 78 -0.29 -22.32 19.65
CA ILE A 78 -0.66 -22.98 20.90
C ILE A 78 -0.04 -24.38 20.93
N LYS A 79 0.42 -24.84 22.10
CA LYS A 79 0.99 -26.18 22.24
C LYS A 79 -0.13 -27.23 22.06
N PRO A 80 -0.04 -28.13 21.08
CA PRO A 80 -0.99 -29.23 20.92
C PRO A 80 -0.84 -30.26 22.04
N GLY A 81 -1.81 -31.17 22.17
CA GLY A 81 -1.81 -32.22 23.18
C GLY A 81 -2.14 -31.72 24.61
N ARG A 82 -2.73 -30.53 24.73
CA ARG A 82 -3.01 -29.88 26.03
C ARG A 82 -4.41 -29.27 26.09
N ALA A 83 -4.95 -29.19 27.31
CA ALA A 83 -6.18 -28.49 27.60
C ALA A 83 -5.94 -26.99 27.88
N TYR A 84 -6.91 -26.16 27.49
CA TYR A 84 -6.93 -24.72 27.69
C TYR A 84 -8.30 -24.29 28.17
N ARG A 85 -8.34 -23.24 28.98
CA ARG A 85 -9.57 -22.57 29.39
C ARG A 85 -9.93 -21.48 28.40
N TYR A 86 -11.22 -21.31 28.16
CA TYR A 86 -11.77 -20.19 27.42
C TYR A 86 -12.92 -19.54 28.19
N ALA A 87 -13.10 -18.25 28.00
CA ALA A 87 -14.30 -17.52 28.42
C ALA A 87 -14.59 -16.38 27.44
N ILE A 88 -15.86 -16.02 27.29
CA ILE A 88 -16.28 -14.82 26.57
C ILE A 88 -17.60 -14.32 27.15
N SER A 89 -17.65 -13.04 27.50
CA SER A 89 -18.88 -12.33 27.83
C SER A 89 -19.52 -11.81 26.55
N TYR A 90 -20.83 -11.96 26.41
CA TYR A 90 -21.58 -11.48 25.26
C TYR A 90 -22.96 -10.96 25.68
N ARG A 91 -23.52 -10.09 24.85
CA ARG A 91 -24.95 -9.77 24.84
C ARG A 91 -25.39 -9.51 23.41
N THR A 92 -26.70 -9.46 23.17
CA THR A 92 -27.24 -9.18 21.85
C THR A 92 -28.42 -8.22 21.92
N ALA A 93 -28.86 -7.74 20.76
CA ALA A 93 -30.16 -7.09 20.70
C ALA A 93 -31.24 -8.12 21.12
N PRO A 94 -32.30 -7.69 21.85
CA PRO A 94 -33.37 -8.59 22.30
C PRO A 94 -34.11 -9.29 21.15
N GLN A 95 -34.20 -8.62 20.00
CA GLN A 95 -34.83 -9.11 18.79
C GLN A 95 -33.77 -9.17 17.69
N MET A 96 -33.40 -10.38 17.28
CA MET A 96 -32.51 -10.61 16.15
C MET A 96 -33.09 -11.68 15.23
N GLU A 97 -33.10 -11.38 13.92
CA GLU A 97 -33.35 -12.39 12.89
C GLU A 97 -32.12 -13.31 12.72
N GLY A 98 -30.95 -12.73 12.95
CA GLY A 98 -29.66 -13.38 12.93
C GLY A 98 -29.33 -14.21 14.18
N LYS A 99 -28.12 -14.77 14.20
CA LYS A 99 -27.58 -15.56 15.31
C LYS A 99 -26.14 -15.18 15.62
N ALA A 100 -25.84 -14.97 16.89
CA ALA A 100 -24.47 -14.84 17.38
C ALA A 100 -23.90 -16.23 17.69
N ALA A 101 -22.58 -16.39 17.51
CA ALA A 101 -21.90 -17.65 17.78
C ALA A 101 -20.45 -17.43 18.23
N PHE A 102 -19.93 -18.36 19.03
CA PHE A 102 -18.54 -18.42 19.45
C PHE A 102 -17.92 -19.73 18.99
N LEU A 103 -16.81 -19.65 18.25
CA LEU A 103 -16.11 -20.83 17.74
C LEU A 103 -14.64 -20.83 18.12
N ILE A 104 -14.12 -22.03 18.39
CA ILE A 104 -12.68 -22.33 18.42
C ILE A 104 -12.43 -23.42 17.40
N ASP A 105 -11.74 -23.05 16.31
CA ASP A 105 -11.40 -23.97 15.23
C ASP A 105 -9.90 -24.34 15.27
N CYS A 106 -9.56 -25.54 14.81
CA CYS A 106 -8.18 -25.99 14.65
C CYS A 106 -7.88 -26.50 13.24
N TYR A 107 -6.60 -26.48 12.88
CA TYR A 107 -6.09 -26.92 11.57
C TYR A 107 -4.80 -27.73 11.76
N THR A 108 -4.62 -28.78 10.96
CA THR A 108 -3.39 -29.61 10.92
C THR A 108 -2.50 -29.21 9.75
N ALA A 109 -1.25 -29.68 9.76
CA ALA A 109 -0.29 -29.42 8.67
C ALA A 109 -0.72 -30.04 7.33
N GLU A 110 -1.45 -31.17 7.34
CA GLU A 110 -1.92 -31.84 6.12
C GLU A 110 -3.17 -31.18 5.49
N GLY A 111 -3.75 -30.13 6.10
CA GLY A 111 -5.02 -29.56 5.67
C GLY A 111 -5.13 -28.04 5.74
N GLU A 112 -4.62 -27.33 4.73
CA GLU A 112 -5.00 -25.93 4.49
C GLU A 112 -6.44 -25.76 3.95
N LYS A 113 -7.18 -26.86 3.73
CA LYS A 113 -8.52 -26.85 3.09
C LYS A 113 -9.71 -27.30 3.96
N SER A 114 -9.49 -27.77 5.19
CA SER A 114 -10.59 -28.09 6.12
C SER A 114 -10.20 -27.80 7.56
N HIS A 115 -11.07 -27.07 8.27
CA HIS A 115 -10.95 -26.84 9.70
C HIS A 115 -11.75 -27.90 10.45
N LYS A 116 -11.36 -28.18 11.70
CA LYS A 116 -12.22 -28.89 12.66
C LYS A 116 -12.63 -27.90 13.74
N SER A 117 -13.92 -27.79 13.99
CA SER A 117 -14.43 -27.00 15.12
C SER A 117 -14.26 -27.81 16.40
N LEU A 118 -13.53 -27.25 17.36
CA LEU A 118 -13.36 -27.81 18.71
C LEU A 118 -14.46 -27.32 19.64
N ILE A 119 -14.85 -26.05 19.49
CA ILE A 119 -15.97 -25.42 20.18
C ILE A 119 -16.83 -24.71 19.13
N SER A 120 -18.15 -24.90 19.19
CA SER A 120 -19.12 -24.23 18.33
C SER A 120 -20.39 -23.96 19.13
N GLU A 121 -20.39 -22.83 19.81
CA GLU A 121 -21.47 -22.42 20.71
C GLU A 121 -22.38 -21.42 20.01
N ARG A 122 -23.68 -21.72 19.99
CA ARG A 122 -24.70 -20.73 19.62
C ARG A 122 -24.97 -19.87 20.84
N LEU A 123 -24.96 -18.56 20.66
CA LEU A 123 -25.17 -17.58 21.73
C LEU A 123 -26.64 -17.11 21.70
N PRO A 124 -27.50 -17.51 22.67
CA PRO A 124 -28.90 -17.11 22.70
C PRO A 124 -29.08 -15.60 22.80
N ALA A 125 -30.12 -15.08 22.16
CA ALA A 125 -30.39 -13.65 22.20
C ALA A 125 -30.76 -13.16 23.61
N GLY A 126 -30.31 -11.97 23.97
CA GLY A 126 -30.62 -11.33 25.25
C GLY A 126 -29.82 -10.05 25.48
N ALA A 127 -30.47 -9.03 26.04
CA ALA A 127 -29.84 -7.73 26.34
C ALA A 127 -28.84 -7.78 27.49
N GLU A 128 -29.04 -8.72 28.42
CA GLU A 128 -28.15 -8.92 29.56
C GLU A 128 -26.86 -9.60 29.14
N TRP A 129 -25.76 -9.16 29.73
CA TRP A 129 -24.46 -9.80 29.56
C TRP A 129 -24.47 -11.21 30.16
N LYS A 130 -23.96 -12.17 29.38
CA LYS A 130 -23.79 -13.56 29.77
C LYS A 130 -22.38 -13.99 29.43
N THR A 131 -21.78 -14.81 30.28
CA THR A 131 -20.47 -15.41 30.01
C THR A 131 -20.65 -16.87 29.62
N VAL A 132 -20.03 -17.27 28.51
CA VAL A 132 -19.80 -18.68 28.19
C VAL A 132 -18.34 -19.00 28.45
N SER A 133 -18.08 -20.10 29.13
CA SER A 133 -16.73 -20.52 29.50
C SER A 133 -16.62 -22.03 29.58
N GLY A 134 -15.43 -22.56 29.39
CA GLY A 134 -15.16 -23.99 29.52
C GLY A 134 -13.70 -24.32 29.27
N GLU A 135 -13.44 -25.61 29.10
CA GLU A 135 -12.14 -26.12 28.70
C GLU A 135 -12.20 -26.75 27.32
N VAL A 136 -11.10 -26.65 26.57
CA VAL A 136 -10.93 -27.26 25.26
C VAL A 136 -9.57 -27.93 25.17
N SER A 137 -9.56 -29.21 24.77
CA SER A 137 -8.34 -29.96 24.49
C SER A 137 -7.92 -29.75 23.04
N ILE A 138 -6.71 -29.23 22.82
CA ILE A 138 -6.14 -29.04 21.48
C ILE A 138 -5.51 -30.37 21.04
N PRO A 139 -6.01 -30.99 19.96
CA PRO A 139 -5.48 -32.27 19.49
C PRO A 139 -3.99 -32.21 19.11
N GLU A 140 -3.35 -33.38 19.12
CA GLU A 140 -2.03 -33.55 18.52
C GLU A 140 -2.02 -33.14 17.04
N LYS A 141 -0.86 -32.71 16.53
CA LYS A 141 -0.63 -32.27 15.14
C LYS A 141 -1.35 -30.99 14.69
N VAL A 142 -2.08 -30.31 15.58
CA VAL A 142 -2.63 -28.99 15.30
C VAL A 142 -1.50 -27.96 15.18
N VAL A 143 -1.52 -27.20 14.10
CA VAL A 143 -0.53 -26.13 13.83
C VAL A 143 -1.14 -24.74 13.94
N ARG A 144 -2.47 -24.63 13.83
CA ARG A 144 -3.21 -23.37 13.92
C ARG A 144 -4.47 -23.54 14.74
N VAL A 145 -4.70 -22.62 15.66
CA VAL A 145 -5.96 -22.46 16.39
C VAL A 145 -6.54 -21.08 16.06
N ARG A 146 -7.84 -20.99 15.81
CA ARG A 146 -8.54 -19.76 15.47
C ARG A 146 -9.75 -19.59 16.37
N MET A 147 -9.83 -18.44 17.03
CA MET A 147 -10.96 -18.05 17.86
C MET A 147 -11.83 -17.03 17.13
N LEU A 148 -13.15 -17.24 17.14
CA LEU A 148 -14.10 -16.54 16.30
C LEU A 148 -15.33 -16.09 17.10
N LEU A 149 -15.63 -14.80 17.03
CA LEU A 149 -16.84 -14.19 17.58
C LEU A 149 -17.71 -13.76 16.41
N TYR A 150 -18.81 -14.46 16.15
CA TYR A 150 -19.65 -14.28 14.96
C TYR A 150 -20.96 -13.57 15.26
N LEU A 151 -21.41 -12.80 14.27
CA LEU A 151 -22.82 -12.56 14.01
C LEU A 151 -23.15 -13.01 12.58
N HIS A 152 -24.16 -13.85 12.44
CA HIS A 152 -24.79 -14.18 11.16
C HIS A 152 -26.14 -13.45 11.05
N GLY A 153 -26.44 -12.88 9.90
CA GLY A 153 -27.73 -12.26 9.61
C GLY A 153 -27.98 -10.93 10.32
N LYS A 154 -29.21 -10.42 10.22
CA LYS A 154 -29.60 -9.12 10.81
C LYS A 154 -29.63 -9.16 12.33
N GLY A 155 -28.99 -8.20 12.97
CA GLY A 155 -28.98 -8.09 14.44
C GLY A 155 -27.81 -7.29 14.96
N THR A 156 -27.61 -7.31 16.28
CA THR A 156 -26.42 -6.73 16.90
C THR A 156 -25.94 -7.62 18.03
N ALA A 157 -24.66 -7.93 18.04
CA ALA A 157 -24.00 -8.69 19.10
C ALA A 157 -22.84 -7.89 19.66
N TRP A 158 -22.69 -7.92 20.98
CA TRP A 158 -21.55 -7.36 21.70
C TRP A 158 -20.79 -8.49 22.39
N PHE A 159 -19.47 -8.33 22.47
CA PHE A 159 -18.53 -9.30 23.01
C PHE A 159 -17.51 -8.58 23.87
N ASP A 160 -17.15 -9.16 25.01
CA ASP A 160 -16.23 -8.57 25.97
C ASP A 160 -15.58 -9.66 26.84
N ASP A 161 -14.55 -9.31 27.61
CA ASP A 161 -13.84 -10.20 28.55
C ASP A 161 -13.48 -11.58 27.95
N ALA A 162 -13.03 -11.57 26.70
CA ALA A 162 -12.55 -12.75 26.02
C ALA A 162 -11.28 -13.27 26.70
N PHE A 163 -11.26 -14.55 27.05
CA PHE A 163 -10.12 -15.23 27.64
C PHE A 163 -9.80 -16.50 26.88
N PHE A 164 -8.51 -16.74 26.64
CA PHE A 164 -7.99 -18.03 26.20
C PHE A 164 -6.64 -18.26 26.85
N GLY A 165 -6.47 -19.31 27.65
CA GLY A 165 -5.26 -19.50 28.44
C GLY A 165 -5.11 -20.91 29.01
N TYR A 166 -4.00 -21.16 29.71
CA TYR A 166 -3.77 -22.44 30.38
C TYR A 166 -4.84 -22.71 31.47
N THR A 167 -5.05 -23.98 31.81
CA THR A 167 -6.07 -24.39 32.80
C THR A 167 -5.73 -23.99 34.23
N THR A 168 -4.48 -23.64 34.51
CA THR A 168 -4.01 -23.17 35.82
C THR A 168 -4.63 -21.83 36.19
N ASP A 169 -5.07 -21.68 37.44
CA ASP A 169 -5.60 -20.42 37.92
C ASP A 169 -4.57 -19.28 37.83
N GLY A 170 -5.05 -18.10 37.42
CA GLY A 170 -4.20 -16.94 37.18
C GLY A 170 -3.35 -17.01 35.90
N ALA A 171 -3.57 -17.99 35.02
CA ALA A 171 -2.88 -18.04 33.74
C ALA A 171 -3.08 -16.73 32.94
N PRO A 172 -2.03 -16.20 32.30
CA PRO A 172 -2.16 -15.01 31.48
C PRO A 172 -3.09 -15.30 30.30
N ASN A 173 -3.86 -14.28 29.91
CA ASN A 173 -4.66 -14.35 28.72
C ASN A 173 -3.74 -14.38 27.49
N LEU A 174 -3.83 -15.43 26.69
CA LEU A 174 -3.06 -15.58 25.46
C LEU A 174 -3.68 -14.74 24.33
N LEU A 175 -4.92 -14.27 24.50
CA LEU A 175 -5.51 -13.34 23.56
C LEU A 175 -4.85 -11.97 23.67
N LYS A 176 -4.52 -11.38 22.52
CA LYS A 176 -4.24 -9.96 22.39
C LYS A 176 -5.54 -9.19 22.66
N ASN A 177 -5.54 -8.37 23.71
CA ASN A 177 -6.67 -7.52 24.10
C ASN A 177 -7.98 -8.29 24.36
N GLY A 178 -7.99 -9.10 25.42
CA GLY A 178 -9.17 -9.87 25.83
C GLY A 178 -10.39 -9.03 26.18
N GLY A 179 -10.19 -7.83 26.77
CA GLY A 179 -11.29 -6.90 27.11
C GLY A 179 -11.78 -6.07 25.92
N LEU A 180 -11.35 -6.36 24.68
CA LEU A 180 -11.73 -5.61 23.47
C LEU A 180 -11.64 -4.08 23.64
N GLU A 181 -10.67 -3.63 24.44
CA GLU A 181 -10.44 -2.23 24.72
C GLU A 181 -10.21 -1.48 23.41
N PRO A 182 -10.70 -0.24 23.29
CA PRO A 182 -10.39 0.58 22.14
C PRO A 182 -8.86 0.73 22.04
N PRO A 183 -8.29 0.78 20.81
CA PRO A 183 -6.88 1.11 20.64
C PRO A 183 -6.48 2.32 21.49
N GLY A 184 -5.28 2.28 22.09
CA GLY A 184 -4.81 3.30 23.05
C GLY A 184 -4.80 4.74 22.53
N SER A 185 -5.10 4.95 21.25
CA SER A 185 -5.21 6.22 20.54
C SER A 185 -6.63 6.84 20.50
N TYR A 186 -7.65 6.24 21.14
CA TYR A 186 -9.03 6.78 21.11
C TYR A 186 -9.50 7.53 22.36
N ALA A 187 -8.62 7.78 23.34
CA ALA A 187 -8.85 8.84 24.32
C ALA A 187 -8.67 10.22 23.66
N LEU A 188 -9.46 10.50 22.64
CA LEU A 188 -9.69 11.85 22.13
C LEU A 188 -11.20 11.99 22.00
N ASP A 189 -11.79 12.33 23.14
CA ASP A 189 -13.06 13.02 23.23
C ASP A 189 -13.20 13.98 22.03
N LEU A 190 -14.22 13.73 21.21
CA LEU A 190 -14.52 14.57 20.07
C LEU A 190 -15.19 15.84 20.57
N ALA A 191 -14.42 16.70 21.25
CA ALA A 191 -14.76 18.10 21.45
C ALA A 191 -15.28 18.68 20.12
N PRO A 192 -16.32 19.54 20.15
CA PRO A 192 -16.92 20.10 18.94
C PRO A 192 -15.85 20.78 18.08
N GLU A 193 -16.10 20.84 16.77
CA GLU A 193 -15.26 21.54 15.79
C GLU A 193 -15.02 22.99 16.24
N ASN A 194 -13.92 23.24 16.95
CA ASN A 194 -13.38 24.59 17.02
C ASN A 194 -12.82 24.88 15.62
N GLY A 195 -13.41 25.87 14.96
CA GLY A 195 -13.03 26.25 13.60
C GLY A 195 -11.50 26.39 13.45
N THR A 196 -10.99 25.86 12.34
CA THR A 196 -9.58 25.61 11.98
C THR A 196 -8.72 26.86 11.78
N GLY A 197 -8.99 27.96 12.49
CA GLY A 197 -8.62 29.32 12.08
C GLY A 197 -7.13 29.63 11.86
N ARG A 198 -6.19 28.69 12.09
CA ARG A 198 -4.74 28.93 11.92
C ARG A 198 -3.99 27.94 11.04
N VAL A 199 -4.39 26.67 10.95
CA VAL A 199 -3.73 25.65 10.11
C VAL A 199 -4.78 24.89 9.32
N LYS A 200 -4.62 24.84 7.99
CA LYS A 200 -5.56 24.19 7.09
C LYS A 200 -4.91 23.03 6.36
N LEU A 201 -5.56 21.87 6.39
CA LEU A 201 -5.18 20.70 5.62
C LEU A 201 -6.10 20.55 4.41
N SER A 202 -5.53 20.29 3.23
CA SER A 202 -6.28 20.09 2.00
C SER A 202 -5.61 19.06 1.10
N ALA A 203 -6.38 18.42 0.22
CA ALA A 203 -5.89 17.45 -0.76
C ALA A 203 -6.59 17.61 -2.12
N ASP A 204 -7.08 18.81 -2.43
CA ASP A 204 -7.73 19.14 -3.70
C ASP A 204 -6.68 19.49 -4.76
N PHE A 205 -5.88 18.49 -5.12
CA PHE A 205 -4.85 18.55 -6.15
C PHE A 205 -4.51 17.13 -6.63
N GLU A 206 -3.83 17.03 -7.78
CA GLU A 206 -3.44 15.74 -8.35
C GLU A 206 -2.64 14.89 -7.35
N ASN A 207 -2.97 13.60 -7.23
CA ASN A 207 -2.33 12.65 -6.31
C ASN A 207 -2.59 12.93 -4.81
N GLY A 208 -3.33 13.99 -4.50
CA GLY A 208 -3.78 14.34 -3.16
C GLY A 208 -4.71 13.27 -2.58
N THR A 209 -4.42 12.84 -1.35
CA THR A 209 -5.26 11.91 -0.61
C THR A 209 -5.25 12.29 0.86
N LEU A 210 -6.44 12.60 1.36
CA LEU A 210 -6.69 12.97 2.75
C LEU A 210 -8.11 12.53 3.10
N GLY A 211 -8.26 11.82 4.21
CA GLY A 211 -9.55 11.50 4.79
C GLY A 211 -10.06 12.60 5.71
N LYS A 212 -10.91 12.22 6.66
CA LYS A 212 -11.38 13.15 7.70
C LYS A 212 -10.19 13.66 8.52
N VAL A 213 -10.23 14.95 8.85
CA VAL A 213 -9.23 15.61 9.71
C VAL A 213 -9.94 16.18 10.93
N LYS A 214 -9.28 16.08 12.08
CA LYS A 214 -9.70 16.75 13.32
C LYS A 214 -8.48 17.38 13.98
N GLU A 215 -8.58 18.66 14.32
CA GLU A 215 -7.66 19.28 15.27
C GLU A 215 -8.04 18.82 16.67
N ILE A 216 -7.09 18.24 17.39
CA ILE A 216 -7.32 17.61 18.70
C ILE A 216 -6.65 18.40 19.84
N ALA A 217 -5.64 19.20 19.50
CA ALA A 217 -5.04 20.25 20.32
C ALA A 217 -4.37 21.27 19.38
N PRO A 218 -3.91 22.44 19.87
CA PRO A 218 -3.23 23.42 19.03
C PRO A 218 -2.04 22.80 18.28
N ASN A 219 -2.07 22.88 16.94
CA ASN A 219 -1.06 22.27 16.06
C ASN A 219 -0.95 20.73 16.17
N GLU A 220 -2.01 20.04 16.59
CA GLU A 220 -2.04 18.59 16.71
C GLU A 220 -3.30 18.02 16.07
N PHE A 221 -3.13 17.12 15.12
CA PHE A 221 -4.21 16.67 14.23
C PHE A 221 -4.33 15.15 14.21
N TYR A 222 -5.56 14.66 14.30
CA TYR A 222 -5.91 13.29 13.93
C TYR A 222 -6.41 13.27 12.48
N VAL A 223 -5.83 12.39 11.66
CA VAL A 223 -6.02 12.37 10.22
C VAL A 223 -6.33 10.94 9.77
N TYR A 224 -7.39 10.74 9.00
CA TYR A 224 -7.57 9.49 8.26
C TYR A 224 -6.76 9.56 6.97
N ALA A 225 -5.98 8.51 6.66
CA ALA A 225 -5.14 8.48 5.46
C ALA A 225 -5.97 8.54 4.17
N SER A 226 -7.20 8.00 4.18
CA SER A 226 -8.09 7.97 3.02
C SER A 226 -9.55 8.29 3.40
N ALA A 227 -10.29 8.80 2.43
CA ALA A 227 -11.73 9.04 2.56
C ALA A 227 -12.51 7.73 2.55
N PRO A 228 -13.61 7.61 3.32
CA PRO A 228 -14.29 6.34 3.53
C PRO A 228 -14.93 5.74 2.27
N ASP A 229 -15.29 6.58 1.31
CA ASP A 229 -16.04 6.31 0.08
C ASP A 229 -15.16 6.09 -1.16
N LYS A 230 -13.84 6.31 -1.06
CA LYS A 230 -12.92 6.07 -2.18
C LYS A 230 -12.38 4.64 -2.18
N PRO A 231 -12.08 4.05 -3.37
CA PRO A 231 -11.31 2.82 -3.46
C PRO A 231 -10.02 2.94 -2.65
N ARG A 232 -9.63 1.85 -1.97
CA ARG A 232 -8.46 1.85 -1.09
C ARG A 232 -7.46 0.79 -1.53
N SER A 233 -6.23 1.23 -1.61
CA SER A 233 -5.08 0.38 -1.79
C SER A 233 -4.60 -0.17 -0.44
N PRO A 234 -4.12 -1.43 -0.35
CA PRO A 234 -3.38 -1.89 0.82
C PRO A 234 -2.06 -1.16 1.01
N PHE A 235 -1.58 -0.38 0.04
CA PHE A 235 -0.44 0.50 0.21
C PHE A 235 -0.86 1.78 0.92
N LEU A 236 -0.24 2.07 2.07
CA LEU A 236 -0.49 3.33 2.78
C LEU A 236 -0.08 4.53 1.90
N TRP A 237 -1.09 5.29 1.47
CA TRP A 237 -0.93 6.56 0.78
C TRP A 237 -1.73 7.66 1.47
N PHE A 238 -1.06 8.77 1.76
CA PHE A 238 -1.67 10.06 2.03
C PHE A 238 -0.78 11.12 1.40
N HIS A 239 -1.38 12.20 0.91
CA HIS A 239 -0.66 13.33 0.33
C HIS A 239 -1.55 14.56 0.49
N PHE A 240 -1.13 15.52 1.30
CA PHE A 240 -1.92 16.69 1.63
C PHE A 240 -1.04 17.95 1.76
N ARG A 241 -1.67 19.09 1.52
CA ARG A 241 -1.08 20.43 1.68
C ARG A 241 -1.48 20.99 3.04
N VAL A 242 -0.51 21.59 3.72
CA VAL A 242 -0.64 22.24 5.02
C VAL A 242 -0.40 23.74 4.84
N GLU A 243 -1.43 24.55 5.08
CA GLU A 243 -1.37 26.02 5.07
C GLU A 243 -1.33 26.54 6.51
N GLY A 244 -0.69 27.68 6.73
CA GLY A 244 -0.54 28.31 8.06
C GLY A 244 0.49 27.64 8.98
N CYS A 245 1.30 26.72 8.46
CA CYS A 245 2.28 25.93 9.23
C CYS A 245 3.62 26.63 9.52
N GLU A 246 3.89 27.79 8.91
CA GLU A 246 5.19 28.46 9.02
C GLU A 246 5.61 28.72 10.47
N GLY A 247 6.82 28.29 10.82
CA GLY A 247 7.41 28.41 12.16
C GLY A 247 6.83 27.47 13.21
N ARG A 248 5.81 26.66 12.87
CA ARG A 248 5.08 25.78 13.79
C ARG A 248 5.62 24.38 13.75
N GLU A 249 5.68 23.77 14.92
CA GLU A 249 5.80 22.34 15.06
C GLU A 249 4.39 21.74 15.11
N ILE A 250 4.10 20.80 14.21
CA ILE A 250 2.80 20.17 14.08
C ILE A 250 2.94 18.67 14.26
N THR A 251 2.04 18.08 15.05
CA THR A 251 1.92 16.64 15.26
C THR A 251 0.74 16.08 14.46
N PHE A 252 0.94 14.98 13.76
CA PHE A 252 -0.09 14.27 13.01
C PHE A 252 -0.22 12.84 13.51
N HIS A 253 -1.44 12.42 13.82
CA HIS A 253 -1.81 11.04 14.09
C HIS A 253 -2.61 10.50 12.91
N VAL A 254 -1.93 9.74 12.05
CA VAL A 254 -2.51 9.19 10.82
C VAL A 254 -3.07 7.79 11.08
N ASN A 255 -4.37 7.66 10.87
CA ASN A 255 -5.09 6.39 10.88
C ASN A 255 -5.19 5.84 9.44
N PRO A 256 -4.58 4.68 9.13
CA PRO A 256 -4.58 4.05 7.81
C PRO A 256 -5.75 3.06 7.58
N THR A 257 -6.80 3.07 8.43
CA THR A 257 -7.93 2.13 8.38
C THR A 257 -8.44 1.87 6.94
N PRO A 258 -8.63 0.59 6.56
CA PRO A 258 -8.70 -0.61 7.40
C PRO A 258 -7.35 -1.30 7.65
N PHE A 259 -6.23 -0.69 7.27
CA PHE A 259 -4.91 -1.30 7.40
C PHE A 259 -4.26 -0.98 8.76
N ALA A 260 -3.22 -1.72 9.08
CA ALA A 260 -2.33 -1.49 10.22
C ALA A 260 -0.88 -1.61 9.72
N ARG A 261 0.11 -1.13 10.48
CA ARG A 261 1.53 -1.08 10.12
C ARG A 261 2.01 -2.25 9.27
N ASP A 262 1.75 -3.47 9.73
CA ASP A 262 2.26 -4.70 9.10
C ASP A 262 1.45 -5.16 7.87
N ASN A 263 0.28 -4.58 7.63
CA ASN A 263 -0.64 -4.87 6.52
C ASN A 263 -0.76 -3.72 5.52
N THR A 264 0.29 -2.89 5.38
CA THR A 264 0.33 -1.73 4.47
C THR A 264 1.15 -1.97 3.20
N GLY A 265 1.33 -3.23 2.79
CA GLY A 265 2.16 -3.58 1.63
C GLY A 265 3.62 -3.17 1.77
N GLY A 266 4.13 -3.10 3.00
CA GLY A 266 5.49 -2.63 3.32
C GLY A 266 5.60 -1.11 3.50
N ASN A 267 4.65 -0.30 3.05
CA ASN A 267 4.73 1.16 3.15
C ASN A 267 4.69 1.69 4.58
N GLY A 268 4.17 0.93 5.55
CA GLY A 268 4.14 1.32 6.96
C GLY A 268 5.52 1.42 7.61
N THR A 269 6.57 0.89 6.97
CA THR A 269 7.96 1.08 7.42
C THR A 269 8.56 2.39 6.90
N ARG A 270 7.95 3.07 5.93
CA ARG A 270 8.45 4.32 5.32
C ARG A 270 8.34 5.50 6.27
N SER A 271 9.27 6.43 6.17
CA SER A 271 9.12 7.74 6.79
C SER A 271 8.20 8.60 5.92
N PRO A 272 7.19 9.27 6.50
CA PRO A 272 6.50 10.36 5.81
C PRO A 272 7.52 11.39 5.33
N VAL A 273 7.20 12.09 4.26
CA VAL A 273 8.06 13.11 3.67
C VAL A 273 7.34 14.44 3.65
N MET A 274 8.10 15.53 3.68
CA MET A 274 7.58 16.89 3.51
C MET A 274 8.32 17.63 2.39
N SER A 275 7.66 18.62 1.83
CA SER A 275 8.22 19.52 0.83
C SER A 275 7.61 20.90 0.92
N HIS A 276 8.36 21.94 0.56
CA HIS A 276 7.87 23.32 0.44
C HIS A 276 7.62 23.75 -1.01
N ASP A 277 8.01 22.94 -1.99
CA ASP A 277 7.87 23.24 -3.43
C ASP A 277 7.18 22.10 -4.21
N GLY A 278 6.87 20.99 -3.55
CA GLY A 278 6.26 19.80 -4.15
C GLY A 278 7.21 19.00 -5.05
N ASP A 279 8.52 19.28 -5.01
CA ASP A 279 9.55 18.67 -5.87
C ASP A 279 10.73 18.09 -5.08
N GLN A 280 11.26 18.88 -4.14
CA GLN A 280 12.34 18.49 -3.24
C GLN A 280 11.72 18.03 -1.93
N TRP A 281 11.93 16.75 -1.60
CA TRP A 281 11.26 16.09 -0.50
C TRP A 281 12.27 15.63 0.56
N ALA A 282 11.96 15.93 1.83
CA ALA A 282 12.75 15.52 2.97
C ALA A 282 11.97 14.53 3.85
N GLY A 283 12.65 13.52 4.38
CA GLY A 283 12.05 12.58 5.33
C GLY A 283 11.75 13.23 6.68
N ILE A 284 10.62 12.87 7.28
CA ILE A 284 10.26 13.22 8.65
C ILE A 284 10.75 12.09 9.57
N GLU A 285 11.80 12.36 10.32
CA GLU A 285 12.45 11.37 11.19
C GLU A 285 11.63 11.07 12.46
N SER A 286 10.99 12.09 13.03
CA SER A 286 10.15 11.94 14.22
C SER A 286 8.86 11.23 13.86
N LYS A 287 8.89 9.90 13.92
CA LYS A 287 7.72 9.05 13.72
C LYS A 287 7.68 7.87 14.67
N SER A 288 6.48 7.40 14.97
CA SER A 288 6.23 6.18 15.71
C SER A 288 4.90 5.56 15.29
N TRP A 289 4.80 4.25 15.46
CA TRP A 289 3.51 3.56 15.46
C TRP A 289 3.11 3.30 16.90
N ASN A 290 1.82 3.40 17.21
CA ASN A 290 1.31 2.86 18.47
C ASN A 290 1.46 1.32 18.50
N ASP A 291 1.32 0.73 19.69
CA ASP A 291 1.66 -0.69 19.93
C ASP A 291 0.92 -1.69 19.03
N ASP A 292 -0.32 -1.37 18.65
CA ASP A 292 -1.13 -2.22 17.75
C ASP A 292 -0.95 -1.87 16.26
N GLY A 293 -0.15 -0.85 15.94
CA GLY A 293 0.14 -0.42 14.58
C GLY A 293 -1.04 0.21 13.86
N THR A 294 -2.08 0.66 14.55
CA THR A 294 -3.27 1.27 13.94
C THR A 294 -3.14 2.78 13.71
N VAL A 295 -2.14 3.44 14.29
CA VAL A 295 -1.91 4.88 14.13
C VAL A 295 -0.42 5.16 13.95
N LEU A 296 -0.08 5.82 12.85
CA LEU A 296 1.23 6.40 12.59
C LEU A 296 1.24 7.83 13.14
N THR A 297 2.05 8.10 14.15
CA THR A 297 2.27 9.46 14.66
C THR A 297 3.57 10.00 14.09
N PHE A 298 3.56 11.25 13.61
CA PHE A 298 4.78 11.96 13.26
C PHE A 298 4.70 13.45 13.57
N LYS A 299 5.85 14.08 13.77
CA LYS A 299 5.98 15.47 14.17
C LYS A 299 6.98 16.19 13.30
N HIS A 300 6.68 17.41 12.89
CA HIS A 300 7.59 18.20 12.07
C HIS A 300 7.44 19.69 12.32
N ARG A 301 8.57 20.41 12.33
CA ARG A 301 8.62 21.87 12.39
C ARG A 301 8.77 22.44 10.99
N PHE A 302 7.73 23.11 10.50
CA PHE A 302 7.71 23.66 9.15
C PHE A 302 8.38 25.03 9.11
N GLU A 303 9.29 25.22 8.16
CA GLU A 303 10.02 26.48 8.01
C GLU A 303 9.23 27.51 7.21
N ARG A 304 8.37 27.07 6.29
CA ARG A 304 7.59 27.91 5.39
C ARG A 304 6.15 27.41 5.26
N SER A 305 5.28 28.26 4.73
CA SER A 305 3.92 27.89 4.33
C SER A 305 3.62 28.34 2.89
N PRO A 306 2.90 27.53 2.08
CA PRO A 306 2.44 26.17 2.39
C PRO A 306 3.58 25.14 2.45
N ALA A 307 3.25 23.96 2.97
CA ALA A 307 4.04 22.75 2.82
C ALA A 307 3.17 21.60 2.34
N TRP A 308 3.77 20.58 1.76
CA TRP A 308 3.13 19.32 1.41
C TRP A 308 3.70 18.22 2.28
N VAL A 309 2.86 17.26 2.65
CA VAL A 309 3.22 16.07 3.40
C VAL A 309 2.67 14.87 2.66
N ALA A 310 3.50 13.83 2.49
CA ALA A 310 3.09 12.59 1.86
C ALA A 310 3.61 11.36 2.62
N SER A 311 2.98 10.20 2.42
CA SER A 311 3.44 8.95 3.05
C SER A 311 4.78 8.46 2.50
N PHE A 312 5.12 8.87 1.28
CA PHE A 312 6.41 8.68 0.63
C PHE A 312 6.58 9.66 -0.53
N TYR A 313 7.74 9.68 -1.18
CA TYR A 313 8.06 10.57 -2.30
C TYR A 313 7.02 10.47 -3.44
N PRO A 314 6.21 11.51 -3.67
CA PRO A 314 5.29 11.56 -4.80
C PRO A 314 6.02 11.68 -6.12
N PHE A 315 5.47 11.07 -7.17
CA PHE A 315 5.97 11.17 -8.54
C PHE A 315 4.80 11.54 -9.45
N THR A 316 4.42 12.83 -9.43
CA THR A 316 3.21 13.36 -10.07
C THR A 316 3.43 13.82 -11.51
N ALA A 317 2.36 14.16 -12.24
CA ALA A 317 2.48 14.78 -13.55
C ALA A 317 3.20 16.14 -13.50
N ASP A 318 3.11 16.87 -12.39
CA ASP A 318 3.85 18.12 -12.18
C ASP A 318 5.34 17.89 -12.00
N HIS A 319 5.74 16.85 -11.26
CA HIS A 319 7.14 16.42 -11.14
C HIS A 319 7.76 16.14 -12.52
N ILE A 320 7.04 15.38 -13.35
CA ILE A 320 7.39 15.14 -14.75
C ILE A 320 7.49 16.45 -15.55
N SER A 321 6.52 17.36 -15.40
CA SER A 321 6.50 18.62 -16.14
C SER A 321 7.70 19.50 -15.79
N ARG A 322 8.09 19.54 -14.51
CA ARG A 322 9.30 20.23 -14.05
C ARG A 322 10.56 19.58 -14.60
N PHE A 323 10.63 18.25 -14.62
CA PHE A 323 11.76 17.54 -15.24
C PHE A 323 11.91 17.88 -16.73
N ILE A 324 10.81 17.91 -17.49
CA ILE A 324 10.79 18.30 -18.90
C ILE A 324 11.26 19.75 -19.05
N ALA A 325 10.67 20.68 -18.29
CA ALA A 325 10.99 22.10 -18.36
C ALA A 325 12.47 22.37 -18.08
N LYS A 326 13.03 21.70 -17.05
CA LYS A 326 14.44 21.80 -16.67
C LYS A 326 15.40 21.37 -17.78
N HIS A 327 15.01 20.42 -18.63
CA HIS A 327 15.87 19.87 -19.68
C HIS A 327 15.46 20.29 -21.11
N LYS A 328 14.50 21.21 -21.25
CA LYS A 328 13.97 21.63 -22.57
C LYS A 328 15.04 22.18 -23.51
N SER A 329 16.09 22.82 -22.99
CA SER A 329 17.21 23.37 -23.76
C SER A 329 18.36 22.37 -23.98
N ASN A 330 18.31 21.18 -23.38
CA ASN A 330 19.36 20.19 -23.56
C ASN A 330 19.23 19.58 -24.97
N PRO A 331 20.25 19.68 -25.84
CA PRO A 331 20.18 19.20 -27.22
C PRO A 331 19.99 17.67 -27.32
N HIS A 332 20.21 16.97 -26.22
CA HIS A 332 20.05 15.52 -26.15
C HIS A 332 18.68 15.06 -25.67
N PHE A 333 17.77 15.97 -25.29
CA PHE A 333 16.49 15.64 -24.68
C PHE A 333 15.32 16.07 -25.56
N SER A 334 14.38 15.16 -25.82
CA SER A 334 13.18 15.44 -26.59
C SER A 334 11.94 14.81 -25.94
N PRO A 335 11.01 15.61 -25.36
CA PRO A 335 9.76 15.11 -24.80
C PRO A 335 8.72 14.83 -25.89
N ARG A 336 7.83 13.86 -25.65
CA ARG A 336 6.70 13.51 -26.52
C ARG A 336 5.52 12.96 -25.72
N VAL A 337 4.38 12.78 -26.39
CA VAL A 337 3.21 12.08 -25.87
C VAL A 337 2.95 10.86 -26.76
N LEU A 338 2.88 9.67 -26.18
CA LEU A 338 2.63 8.42 -26.93
C LEU A 338 1.14 8.12 -27.14
N GLY A 339 0.29 8.70 -26.30
CA GLY A 339 -1.15 8.48 -26.34
C GLY A 339 -1.83 9.18 -25.18
N LYS A 340 -3.10 8.84 -24.95
CA LYS A 340 -3.89 9.32 -23.81
C LYS A 340 -4.45 8.16 -23.01
N THR A 341 -4.55 8.35 -21.69
CA THR A 341 -5.22 7.41 -20.78
C THR A 341 -6.73 7.42 -20.99
N LYS A 342 -7.44 6.52 -20.30
CA LYS A 342 -8.91 6.48 -20.32
C LYS A 342 -9.56 7.79 -19.86
N GLN A 343 -8.97 8.50 -18.90
CA GLN A 343 -9.46 9.81 -18.45
C GLN A 343 -8.83 10.99 -19.22
N GLY A 344 -8.15 10.74 -20.35
CA GLY A 344 -7.65 11.77 -21.25
C GLY A 344 -6.31 12.41 -20.85
N ARG A 345 -5.61 11.87 -19.84
CA ARG A 345 -4.28 12.35 -19.44
C ARG A 345 -3.23 11.90 -20.44
N ASP A 346 -2.20 12.71 -20.64
CA ASP A 346 -1.13 12.37 -21.56
C ASP A 346 -0.26 11.23 -21.03
N LEU A 347 -0.06 10.21 -21.85
CA LEU A 347 0.99 9.21 -21.63
C LEU A 347 2.32 9.79 -22.14
N ARG A 348 3.00 10.53 -21.25
CA ARG A 348 4.24 11.25 -21.57
C ARG A 348 5.41 10.29 -21.72
N ALA A 349 6.32 10.62 -22.63
CA ALA A 349 7.59 9.90 -22.81
C ALA A 349 8.71 10.86 -23.20
N TYR A 350 9.96 10.44 -23.02
CA TYR A 350 11.15 11.20 -23.42
C TYR A 350 12.05 10.39 -24.32
N THR A 351 12.78 11.08 -25.17
CA THR A 351 13.92 10.54 -25.92
C THR A 351 15.20 11.20 -25.46
N ILE A 352 16.21 10.39 -25.13
CA ILE A 352 17.55 10.86 -24.77
C ILE A 352 18.56 10.27 -25.75
N THR A 353 19.26 11.09 -26.53
CA THR A 353 20.27 10.64 -27.49
C THR A 353 21.15 11.80 -27.98
N ASP A 354 22.30 11.50 -28.60
CA ASP A 354 23.12 12.52 -29.28
C ASP A 354 22.65 12.70 -30.73
N ALA A 355 21.83 13.72 -31.01
CA ALA A 355 21.29 13.97 -32.35
C ALA A 355 22.35 14.18 -33.45
N ALA A 356 23.62 14.42 -33.09
CA ALA A 356 24.72 14.52 -34.06
C ALA A 356 25.11 13.17 -34.69
N VAL A 357 24.72 12.04 -34.10
CA VAL A 357 24.93 10.70 -34.66
C VAL A 357 23.62 10.21 -35.28
N PRO A 358 23.62 9.76 -36.56
CA PRO A 358 22.41 9.25 -37.21
C PRO A 358 21.72 8.18 -36.39
N GLU A 359 20.39 8.23 -36.34
CA GLU A 359 19.62 7.24 -35.57
C GLU A 359 19.91 5.82 -36.07
N ALA A 360 20.05 5.63 -37.39
CA ALA A 360 20.33 4.35 -38.04
C ALA A 360 21.51 3.58 -37.41
N ASP A 361 22.55 4.29 -36.97
CA ASP A 361 23.80 3.72 -36.43
C ASP A 361 23.70 3.36 -34.94
N LYS A 362 22.54 3.63 -34.32
CA LYS A 362 22.32 3.43 -32.89
C LYS A 362 21.44 2.23 -32.63
N ARG A 363 21.53 1.71 -31.41
CA ARG A 363 20.58 0.72 -30.87
C ARG A 363 19.54 1.40 -29.97
N VAL A 364 18.42 0.73 -29.71
CA VAL A 364 17.33 1.30 -28.89
C VAL A 364 17.35 0.72 -27.48
N ILE A 365 17.25 1.57 -26.46
CA ILE A 365 17.01 1.16 -25.07
C ILE A 365 15.68 1.77 -24.63
N MET A 366 14.84 0.99 -23.96
CA MET A 366 13.52 1.44 -23.55
C MET A 366 13.26 1.19 -22.06
N PHE A 367 12.75 2.20 -21.36
CA PHE A 367 12.42 2.13 -19.94
C PHE A 367 10.95 2.50 -19.69
N THR A 368 10.31 1.78 -18.77
CA THR A 368 8.97 2.09 -18.23
C THR A 368 9.02 2.14 -16.71
N ALA A 369 8.16 2.94 -16.08
CA ALA A 369 7.97 2.94 -14.63
C ALA A 369 6.51 3.22 -14.27
N LEU A 370 6.15 2.94 -13.01
CA LEU A 370 4.84 3.24 -12.41
C LEU A 370 3.65 2.63 -13.17
N GLN A 371 3.77 1.37 -13.55
CA GLN A 371 2.57 0.59 -13.91
C GLN A 371 1.65 0.44 -12.70
N HIS A 372 2.22 0.36 -11.50
CA HIS A 372 1.50 0.49 -10.24
C HIS A 372 1.79 1.88 -9.66
N ASP A 373 0.74 2.61 -9.28
CA ASP A 373 0.77 4.05 -9.02
C ASP A 373 1.50 4.47 -7.72
N LEU A 374 1.87 3.52 -6.85
CA LEU A 374 2.52 3.78 -5.55
C LEU A 374 3.96 3.23 -5.44
N GLU A 375 4.53 2.75 -6.56
CA GLU A 375 5.86 2.14 -6.64
C GLU A 375 6.96 3.17 -7.03
N THR A 376 6.97 4.31 -6.33
CA THR A 376 7.78 5.48 -6.71
C THR A 376 9.31 5.33 -6.57
N THR A 377 9.79 4.29 -5.87
CA THR A 377 11.24 3.97 -5.80
C THR A 377 11.82 3.63 -7.17
N GLY A 378 11.09 2.84 -7.97
CA GLY A 378 11.44 2.52 -9.36
C GLY A 378 11.51 3.75 -10.25
N ALA A 379 10.53 4.64 -10.13
CA ALA A 379 10.45 5.88 -10.90
C ALA A 379 11.61 6.83 -10.60
N MET A 380 11.94 7.05 -9.33
CA MET A 380 13.07 7.89 -8.93
C MET A 380 14.40 7.31 -9.44
N ALA A 381 14.59 6.00 -9.33
CA ALA A 381 15.77 5.33 -9.90
C ALA A 381 15.87 5.51 -11.42
N GLN A 382 14.77 5.32 -12.15
CA GLN A 382 14.71 5.54 -13.59
C GLN A 382 14.99 7.00 -13.97
N GLU A 383 14.54 7.96 -13.19
CA GLU A 383 14.91 9.37 -13.36
C GLU A 383 16.40 9.61 -13.08
N GLY A 384 16.99 8.95 -12.08
CA GLY A 384 18.43 8.98 -11.81
C GLY A 384 19.27 8.56 -13.02
N ILE A 385 18.82 7.53 -13.76
CA ILE A 385 19.42 7.12 -15.04
C ILE A 385 19.32 8.26 -16.06
N CYS A 386 18.15 8.89 -16.20
CA CYS A 386 17.94 10.01 -17.12
C CYS A 386 18.85 11.21 -16.78
N ARG A 387 18.97 11.56 -15.49
CA ARG A 387 19.84 12.64 -15.01
C ARG A 387 21.32 12.35 -15.33
N PHE A 388 21.76 11.10 -15.18
CA PHE A 388 23.09 10.69 -15.61
C PHE A 388 23.26 10.83 -17.12
N LEU A 389 22.32 10.30 -17.92
CA LEU A 389 22.35 10.37 -19.37
C LEU A 389 22.32 11.80 -19.92
N LEU A 390 21.78 12.77 -19.19
CA LEU A 390 21.74 14.19 -19.58
C LEU A 390 22.93 15.00 -19.05
N SER A 391 23.81 14.38 -18.27
CA SER A 391 24.99 15.03 -17.70
C SER A 391 26.18 15.09 -18.68
N ASN A 392 27.22 15.80 -18.27
CA ASN A 392 28.51 15.92 -18.97
C ASN A 392 29.46 14.75 -18.71
N ASP A 393 29.00 13.68 -18.04
CA ASP A 393 29.83 12.49 -17.82
C ASP A 393 30.26 11.87 -19.17
N PRO A 394 31.56 11.58 -19.39
CA PRO A 394 32.04 11.00 -20.65
C PRO A 394 31.37 9.67 -21.00
N ARG A 395 31.02 8.86 -20.00
CA ARG A 395 30.29 7.58 -20.21
C ARG A 395 28.87 7.84 -20.69
N ALA A 396 28.21 8.88 -20.16
CA ALA A 396 26.90 9.31 -20.64
C ALA A 396 26.97 9.78 -22.10
N ALA A 397 28.00 10.52 -22.49
CA ALA A 397 28.21 10.93 -23.88
C ALA A 397 28.38 9.71 -24.82
N LYS A 398 29.20 8.72 -24.44
CA LYS A 398 29.36 7.47 -25.20
C LYS A 398 28.04 6.71 -25.34
N LEU A 399 27.27 6.59 -24.25
CA LEU A 399 25.94 5.97 -24.28
C LEU A 399 24.98 6.71 -25.22
N ARG A 400 24.90 8.04 -25.14
CA ARG A 400 24.03 8.84 -26.03
C ARG A 400 24.40 8.72 -27.52
N ARG A 401 25.67 8.51 -27.83
CA ARG A 401 26.15 8.27 -29.20
C ARG A 401 25.82 6.88 -29.71
N ALA A 402 25.83 5.87 -28.82
CA ALA A 402 25.56 4.48 -29.19
C ALA A 402 24.06 4.11 -29.15
N PHE A 403 23.25 4.86 -28.40
CA PHE A 403 21.87 4.50 -28.12
C PHE A 403 20.87 5.63 -28.28
N VAL A 404 19.64 5.24 -28.59
CA VAL A 404 18.44 6.05 -28.44
C VAL A 404 17.68 5.51 -27.24
N PHE A 405 17.57 6.31 -26.18
CA PHE A 405 16.82 5.94 -25.00
C PHE A 405 15.38 6.46 -25.11
N HIS A 406 14.40 5.58 -25.06
CA HIS A 406 12.98 5.92 -24.93
C HIS A 406 12.50 5.64 -23.52
N VAL A 407 11.93 6.64 -22.86
CA VAL A 407 11.58 6.54 -21.43
C VAL A 407 10.12 6.91 -21.25
N VAL A 408 9.33 6.01 -20.68
CA VAL A 408 7.96 6.27 -20.23
C VAL A 408 7.98 6.35 -18.70
N PRO A 409 8.14 7.57 -18.12
CA PRO A 409 8.34 7.74 -16.68
C PRO A 409 7.12 7.36 -15.84
N GLN A 410 5.95 7.26 -16.47
CA GLN A 410 4.68 7.08 -15.78
C GLN A 410 3.68 6.34 -16.66
N MET A 411 3.53 5.04 -16.43
CA MET A 411 2.59 4.17 -17.15
C MET A 411 1.14 4.30 -16.68
N ASN A 412 0.90 4.74 -15.43
CA ASN A 412 -0.45 4.85 -14.87
C ASN A 412 -0.84 6.29 -14.44
N PRO A 413 -0.95 7.26 -15.38
CA PRO A 413 -1.28 8.63 -14.99
C PRO A 413 -2.62 8.81 -14.27
N ASP A 414 -3.63 8.01 -14.62
CA ASP A 414 -4.95 8.11 -14.00
C ASP A 414 -4.95 7.61 -12.55
N GLY A 415 -4.28 6.49 -12.26
CA GLY A 415 -4.14 5.95 -10.91
C GLY A 415 -3.38 6.91 -10.00
N ILE A 416 -2.24 7.42 -10.49
CA ILE A 416 -1.41 8.38 -9.74
C ILE A 416 -2.21 9.64 -9.44
N ALA A 417 -2.94 10.17 -10.43
CA ALA A 417 -3.71 11.39 -10.25
C ALA A 417 -4.84 11.26 -9.23
N ALA A 418 -5.48 10.09 -9.15
CA ALA A 418 -6.54 9.87 -8.18
C ALA A 418 -6.04 9.74 -6.74
N GLY A 419 -4.80 9.27 -6.57
CA GLY A 419 -4.22 8.92 -5.28
C GLY A 419 -4.89 7.69 -4.66
N ASN A 420 -4.08 6.72 -4.22
CA ASN A 420 -4.53 5.55 -3.43
C ASN A 420 -5.35 4.47 -4.16
N MET A 421 -5.24 4.32 -5.50
CA MET A 421 -6.02 3.30 -6.23
C MET A 421 -5.26 1.99 -6.52
N TYR A 422 -3.92 1.98 -6.44
CA TYR A 422 -3.01 0.89 -6.88
C TYR A 422 -3.09 0.58 -8.38
N CYS A 423 -4.30 0.30 -8.89
CA CYS A 423 -4.60 0.06 -10.30
C CYS A 423 -6.13 0.05 -10.58
N PRO A 424 -6.76 1.15 -11.03
CA PRO A 424 -8.23 1.22 -11.21
C PRO A 424 -8.77 0.32 -12.33
N VAL A 425 -7.92 -0.07 -13.27
CA VAL A 425 -8.26 -0.92 -14.43
C VAL A 425 -7.81 -2.39 -14.24
N GLY A 426 -7.43 -2.78 -13.02
CA GLY A 426 -6.71 -4.03 -12.74
C GLY A 426 -5.21 -3.88 -13.01
N ASN A 427 -4.39 -4.81 -12.51
CA ASN A 427 -2.92 -4.74 -12.59
C ASN A 427 -2.44 -4.52 -14.04
N LEU A 428 -1.92 -3.31 -14.35
CA LEU A 428 -1.46 -2.91 -15.69
C LEU A 428 -0.34 -3.82 -16.20
N ASN A 429 0.53 -4.28 -15.29
CA ASN A 429 1.59 -5.23 -15.61
C ASN A 429 1.06 -6.68 -15.79
N ARG A 430 -0.23 -6.85 -16.11
CA ARG A 430 -0.85 -8.09 -16.60
C ARG A 430 -1.68 -7.87 -17.87
N GLN A 431 -1.71 -6.64 -18.40
CA GLN A 431 -2.55 -6.25 -19.55
C GLN A 431 -1.81 -6.28 -20.89
N TRP A 432 -0.53 -6.65 -20.91
CA TRP A 432 0.28 -6.57 -22.11
C TRP A 432 -0.12 -7.60 -23.17
N GLY A 433 -0.31 -7.12 -24.40
CA GLY A 433 -0.74 -7.89 -25.55
C GLY A 433 -2.20 -8.36 -25.47
N LEU A 434 -3.03 -7.72 -24.65
CA LEU A 434 -4.47 -8.02 -24.51
C LEU A 434 -5.38 -6.93 -25.10
N ASP A 435 -4.82 -5.76 -25.43
CA ASP A 435 -5.56 -4.59 -25.93
C ASP A 435 -6.71 -4.14 -25.00
N THR A 436 -6.50 -4.24 -23.68
CA THR A 436 -7.50 -3.93 -22.65
C THR A 436 -7.31 -2.55 -22.02
N THR A 437 -6.13 -1.95 -22.16
CA THR A 437 -5.79 -0.64 -21.55
C THR A 437 -5.06 0.25 -22.55
N ALA A 438 -5.49 1.52 -22.64
CA ALA A 438 -4.93 2.48 -23.59
C ALA A 438 -3.43 2.73 -23.37
N GLU A 439 -2.98 2.65 -22.12
CA GLU A 439 -1.61 2.90 -21.70
C GLU A 439 -0.65 1.84 -22.22
N THR A 440 -0.97 0.55 -22.08
CA THR A 440 -0.16 -0.53 -22.64
C THR A 440 -0.23 -0.52 -24.16
N THR A 441 -1.42 -0.37 -24.74
CA THR A 441 -1.61 -0.33 -26.21
C THR A 441 -0.76 0.76 -26.87
N ALA A 442 -0.68 1.96 -26.29
CA ALA A 442 0.16 3.04 -26.83
C ALA A 442 1.65 2.69 -26.85
N VAL A 443 2.14 2.03 -25.79
CA VAL A 443 3.55 1.60 -25.72
C VAL A 443 3.84 0.42 -26.63
N GLU A 444 2.91 -0.53 -26.72
CA GLU A 444 2.98 -1.67 -27.63
C GLU A 444 3.02 -1.21 -29.10
N GLN A 445 2.16 -0.26 -29.47
CA GLN A 445 2.16 0.35 -30.79
C GLN A 445 3.51 1.03 -31.07
N PHE A 446 4.03 1.81 -30.13
CA PHE A 446 5.33 2.46 -30.28
C PHE A 446 6.47 1.46 -30.50
N ALA A 447 6.48 0.34 -29.76
CA ALA A 447 7.45 -0.74 -29.96
C ALA A 447 7.31 -1.41 -31.35
N ARG A 448 6.07 -1.64 -31.81
CA ARG A 448 5.80 -2.17 -33.16
C ARG A 448 6.25 -1.21 -34.26
N GLU A 449 6.07 0.11 -34.09
CA GLU A 449 6.53 1.14 -35.02
C GLU A 449 8.06 1.23 -35.09
N LEU A 450 8.76 0.99 -33.97
CA LEU A 450 10.22 0.84 -33.97
C LEU A 450 10.63 -0.39 -34.78
N ALA A 451 10.00 -1.54 -34.53
CA ALA A 451 10.28 -2.78 -35.24
C ALA A 451 10.01 -2.66 -36.75
N ALA A 452 8.90 -2.03 -37.16
CA ALA A 452 8.57 -1.77 -38.55
C ALA A 452 9.61 -0.91 -39.29
N ARG A 453 10.31 -0.04 -38.56
CA ARG A 453 11.44 0.76 -39.07
C ARG A 453 12.80 0.04 -38.97
N GLY A 454 12.80 -1.26 -38.66
CA GLY A 454 14.02 -2.05 -38.47
C GLY A 454 14.81 -1.69 -37.20
N ARG A 455 14.20 -0.94 -36.27
CA ARG A 455 14.85 -0.46 -35.04
C ARG A 455 14.61 -1.45 -33.91
N LYS A 456 15.53 -2.40 -33.72
CA LYS A 456 15.42 -3.42 -32.67
C LYS A 456 15.74 -2.85 -31.28
N ILE A 457 14.93 -3.24 -30.29
CA ILE A 457 15.16 -2.91 -28.89
C ILE A 457 16.28 -3.81 -28.35
N GLU A 458 17.39 -3.19 -27.95
CA GLU A 458 18.56 -3.86 -27.38
C GLU A 458 18.30 -4.26 -25.92
N LEU A 459 17.69 -3.35 -25.15
CA LEU A 459 17.37 -3.55 -23.75
C LEU A 459 16.05 -2.87 -23.41
N PHE A 460 15.13 -3.63 -22.82
CA PHE A 460 13.93 -3.13 -22.16
C PHE A 460 14.03 -3.31 -20.65
N MET A 461 13.65 -2.30 -19.87
CA MET A 461 13.56 -2.42 -18.41
C MET A 461 12.29 -1.77 -17.85
N ASP A 462 11.59 -2.53 -17.02
CA ASP A 462 10.39 -2.10 -16.32
C ASP A 462 10.69 -1.90 -14.84
N PHE A 463 10.61 -0.65 -14.38
CA PHE A 463 11.01 -0.23 -13.04
C PHE A 463 9.82 -0.21 -12.09
N HIS A 464 9.94 -1.03 -11.05
CA HIS A 464 9.01 -1.16 -9.93
C HIS A 464 9.71 -0.87 -8.61
N GLY A 465 8.96 -0.93 -7.53
CA GLY A 465 9.57 -1.04 -6.23
C GLY A 465 8.65 -0.74 -5.05
N TRP A 466 9.10 -1.19 -3.88
CA TRP A 466 8.31 -1.23 -2.65
C TRP A 466 9.18 -0.80 -1.47
N CYS A 467 8.67 -0.93 -0.25
CA CYS A 467 9.49 -0.78 0.95
C CYS A 467 9.63 -2.10 1.69
N THR A 468 10.85 -2.42 2.09
CA THR A 468 11.14 -3.45 3.10
C THR A 468 12.07 -2.85 4.15
N PRO A 469 12.18 -3.44 5.35
CA PRO A 469 13.17 -2.98 6.33
C PRO A 469 14.60 -3.00 5.78
N GLU A 470 14.90 -3.95 4.88
CA GLU A 470 16.20 -4.03 4.21
C GLU A 470 16.17 -3.35 2.83
N ARG A 471 17.24 -2.61 2.51
CA ARG A 471 17.49 -2.15 1.14
C ARG A 471 17.81 -3.34 0.24
N ALA A 472 16.94 -3.61 -0.73
CA ALA A 472 17.10 -4.71 -1.67
C ALA A 472 16.76 -4.31 -3.11
N THR A 473 17.37 -4.99 -4.06
CA THR A 473 17.07 -4.88 -5.50
C THR A 473 16.93 -6.29 -6.05
N ILE A 474 15.84 -6.55 -6.76
CA ILE A 474 15.64 -7.82 -7.46
C ILE A 474 15.58 -7.54 -8.97
N LEU A 475 16.51 -8.14 -9.70
CA LEU A 475 16.54 -8.11 -11.16
C LEU A 475 15.90 -9.40 -11.69
N MET A 476 14.76 -9.30 -12.35
CA MET A 476 14.04 -10.44 -12.92
C MET A 476 14.24 -10.46 -14.44
N THR A 477 14.65 -11.60 -14.97
CA THR A 477 14.79 -11.82 -16.42
C THR A 477 14.53 -13.29 -16.77
N TYR A 478 14.77 -13.66 -18.02
CA TYR A 478 14.33 -14.92 -18.60
C TYR A 478 15.50 -15.89 -18.80
N GLY A 479 15.29 -17.15 -18.40
CA GLY A 479 16.24 -18.23 -18.59
C GLY A 479 16.23 -18.80 -20.00
N LYS A 480 17.26 -19.58 -20.32
CA LYS A 480 17.52 -20.23 -21.60
C LYS A 480 16.42 -21.19 -22.02
N GLU A 481 15.67 -21.74 -21.09
CA GLU A 481 14.57 -22.67 -21.37
C GLU A 481 13.40 -22.00 -22.08
N ILE A 482 13.25 -20.68 -21.92
CA ILE A 482 12.19 -19.90 -22.59
C ILE A 482 12.73 -18.79 -23.50
N THR A 483 14.05 -18.59 -23.51
CA THR A 483 14.77 -17.71 -24.45
C THR A 483 15.86 -18.51 -25.17
N ASP A 484 17.13 -18.25 -24.88
CA ASP A 484 18.31 -18.94 -25.41
C ASP A 484 19.53 -18.71 -24.50
N GLU A 485 20.58 -19.52 -24.67
CA GLU A 485 21.78 -19.46 -23.82
C GLU A 485 22.56 -18.14 -23.96
N ALA A 486 22.56 -17.52 -25.14
CA ALA A 486 23.28 -16.27 -25.35
C ALA A 486 22.57 -15.10 -24.66
N THR A 487 21.24 -15.05 -24.75
CA THR A 487 20.38 -14.09 -24.04
C THR A 487 20.55 -14.21 -22.53
N GLU A 488 20.45 -15.43 -21.95
CA GLU A 488 20.62 -15.62 -20.50
C GLU A 488 22.00 -15.15 -20.04
N ARG A 489 23.07 -15.56 -20.75
CA ARG A 489 24.45 -15.17 -20.44
C ARG A 489 24.62 -13.65 -20.49
N ASP A 490 24.08 -12.99 -21.50
CA ASP A 490 24.19 -11.54 -21.64
C ASP A 490 23.38 -10.79 -20.59
N ALA A 491 22.21 -11.30 -20.20
CA ALA A 491 21.42 -10.73 -19.11
C ALA A 491 22.16 -10.84 -17.76
N LEU A 492 22.77 -11.99 -17.47
CA LEU A 492 23.58 -12.19 -16.27
C LEU A 492 24.82 -11.29 -16.27
N ARG A 493 25.52 -11.16 -17.41
CA ARG A 493 26.66 -10.23 -17.55
C ARG A 493 26.25 -8.78 -17.27
N LEU A 494 25.08 -8.35 -17.73
CA LEU A 494 24.54 -7.02 -17.43
C LEU A 494 24.38 -6.83 -15.92
N VAL A 495 23.76 -7.80 -15.24
CA VAL A 495 23.58 -7.75 -13.78
C VAL A 495 24.92 -7.76 -13.04
N GLU A 496 25.91 -8.54 -13.48
CA GLU A 496 27.26 -8.58 -12.89
C GLU A 496 27.98 -7.24 -12.94
N LYS A 497 27.73 -6.41 -13.97
CA LYS A 497 28.31 -5.06 -14.08
C LYS A 497 27.57 -4.02 -13.24
N ILE A 498 26.26 -4.18 -13.07
CA ILE A 498 25.43 -3.27 -12.28
C ILE A 498 25.59 -3.53 -10.77
N LYS A 499 25.53 -4.80 -10.36
CA LYS A 499 25.45 -5.20 -8.96
C LYS A 499 26.52 -4.57 -8.05
N PRO A 500 27.81 -4.51 -8.41
CA PRO A 500 28.85 -3.94 -7.55
C PRO A 500 28.69 -2.44 -7.28
N LYS A 501 27.90 -1.73 -8.10
CA LYS A 501 27.68 -0.29 -7.99
C LYS A 501 26.44 0.07 -7.17
N LEU A 502 25.54 -0.89 -6.98
CA LEU A 502 24.30 -0.66 -6.25
C LEU A 502 24.50 -0.86 -4.75
N ASN A 503 23.88 0.00 -3.96
CA ASN A 503 23.82 -0.13 -2.52
C ASN A 503 22.69 -1.09 -2.09
N GLY A 504 22.94 -1.90 -1.07
CA GLY A 504 21.99 -2.88 -0.53
C GLY A 504 22.15 -4.28 -1.10
N LYS A 505 21.22 -5.18 -0.77
CA LYS A 505 21.22 -6.55 -1.29
C LYS A 505 20.77 -6.55 -2.74
N VAL A 506 21.51 -7.20 -3.63
CA VAL A 506 21.11 -7.37 -5.04
C VAL A 506 21.01 -8.85 -5.36
N SER A 507 19.83 -9.26 -5.82
CA SER A 507 19.55 -10.63 -6.27
C SER A 507 19.02 -10.63 -7.71
N THR A 508 19.14 -11.80 -8.33
CA THR A 508 18.66 -12.04 -9.70
C THR A 508 17.69 -13.21 -9.68
N THR A 509 16.60 -13.09 -10.41
CA THR A 509 15.64 -14.17 -10.65
C THR A 509 15.60 -14.48 -12.14
N LEU A 510 15.78 -15.77 -12.47
CA LEU A 510 15.66 -16.28 -13.83
C LEU A 510 14.37 -17.09 -13.94
N TRP A 511 13.40 -16.56 -14.69
CA TRP A 511 12.19 -17.32 -15.01
C TRP A 511 12.50 -18.36 -16.09
N ARG A 512 12.32 -19.63 -15.76
CA ARG A 512 12.61 -20.77 -16.65
C ARG A 512 11.37 -21.43 -17.26
N LYS A 513 10.19 -20.90 -16.95
CA LYS A 513 8.90 -21.33 -17.51
C LYS A 513 8.04 -20.11 -17.80
N ARG A 514 7.15 -20.20 -18.78
CA ARG A 514 6.23 -19.11 -19.11
C ARG A 514 5.15 -18.90 -18.06
N ILE A 515 4.63 -19.97 -17.45
CA ILE A 515 3.71 -19.86 -16.32
C ILE A 515 4.52 -19.83 -15.03
N GLN A 516 4.41 -18.73 -14.25
CA GLN A 516 5.11 -18.54 -12.98
C GLN A 516 4.19 -17.94 -11.94
N THR A 517 4.41 -18.28 -10.67
CA THR A 517 3.82 -17.56 -9.55
C THR A 517 4.73 -16.37 -9.21
N VAL A 518 4.26 -15.16 -9.52
CA VAL A 518 4.95 -13.90 -9.22
C VAL A 518 4.10 -13.15 -8.20
N THR A 519 4.69 -12.76 -7.07
CA THR A 519 4.02 -12.02 -5.97
C THR A 519 2.68 -12.65 -5.55
N GLY A 520 2.63 -13.99 -5.47
CA GLY A 520 1.43 -14.75 -5.08
C GLY A 520 0.39 -14.95 -6.19
N ILE A 521 0.64 -14.44 -7.41
CA ILE A 521 -0.26 -14.59 -8.56
C ILE A 521 0.40 -15.49 -9.60
N THR A 522 -0.25 -16.60 -9.95
CA THR A 522 0.17 -17.44 -11.07
C THR A 522 -0.28 -16.82 -12.37
N SER A 523 0.66 -16.37 -13.20
CA SER A 523 0.37 -15.75 -14.50
C SER A 523 1.37 -16.17 -15.57
N ASP A 524 0.97 -16.04 -16.83
CA ASP A 524 1.88 -16.09 -17.97
C ASP A 524 2.80 -14.86 -17.95
N VAL A 525 4.11 -15.07 -17.82
CA VAL A 525 5.10 -13.99 -17.78
C VAL A 525 5.14 -13.19 -19.08
N SER A 526 4.59 -13.73 -20.18
CA SER A 526 4.44 -13.03 -21.46
C SER A 526 3.41 -11.88 -21.38
N ARG A 527 2.60 -11.82 -20.32
CA ARG A 527 1.63 -10.74 -20.04
C ARG A 527 2.16 -9.64 -19.13
N LEU A 528 3.40 -9.79 -18.68
CA LEU A 528 4.18 -8.72 -18.05
C LEU A 528 4.81 -7.86 -19.15
N ALA A 529 5.10 -6.60 -18.85
CA ALA A 529 5.77 -5.69 -19.78
C ALA A 529 7.07 -6.26 -20.34
N SER A 530 7.96 -6.74 -19.45
CA SER A 530 9.24 -7.32 -19.86
C SER A 530 9.07 -8.58 -20.70
N GLY A 531 7.99 -9.34 -20.49
CA GLY A 531 7.75 -10.59 -21.20
C GLY A 531 7.19 -10.35 -22.57
N TRP A 532 6.20 -9.46 -22.67
CA TRP A 532 5.69 -9.00 -23.95
C TRP A 532 6.80 -8.37 -24.80
N MET A 533 7.62 -7.51 -24.20
CA MET A 533 8.77 -6.90 -24.89
C MET A 533 9.76 -7.95 -25.39
N LYS A 534 10.06 -8.99 -24.60
CA LYS A 534 10.96 -10.07 -25.04
C LYS A 534 10.36 -10.95 -26.13
N PHE A 535 9.14 -11.44 -25.92
CA PHE A 535 8.57 -12.55 -26.69
C PHE A 535 7.71 -12.10 -27.88
N GLU A 536 7.08 -10.92 -27.80
CA GLU A 536 6.21 -10.39 -28.85
C GLU A 536 6.87 -9.23 -29.60
N ALA A 537 7.48 -8.28 -28.88
CA ALA A 537 8.17 -7.14 -29.51
C ALA A 537 9.59 -7.47 -29.99
N GLY A 538 10.15 -8.61 -29.59
CA GLY A 538 11.47 -9.07 -30.02
C GLY A 538 12.65 -8.29 -29.45
N ALA A 539 12.51 -7.71 -28.25
CA ALA A 539 13.63 -7.10 -27.54
C ALA A 539 14.73 -8.14 -27.26
N ARG A 540 16.01 -7.76 -27.43
CA ARG A 540 17.13 -8.68 -27.19
C ARG A 540 17.23 -9.05 -25.72
N LEU A 541 17.30 -8.06 -24.84
CA LEU A 541 17.21 -8.22 -23.39
C LEU A 541 15.95 -7.54 -22.86
N ALA A 542 15.30 -8.17 -21.90
CA ALA A 542 14.19 -7.56 -21.16
C ALA A 542 14.26 -7.97 -19.68
N CYS A 543 14.08 -6.98 -18.81
CA CYS A 543 14.11 -7.17 -17.38
C CYS A 543 12.95 -6.43 -16.70
N SER A 544 12.49 -6.97 -15.58
CA SER A 544 11.72 -6.24 -14.58
C SER A 544 12.61 -6.03 -13.36
N ILE A 545 12.56 -4.86 -12.74
CA ILE A 545 13.42 -4.48 -11.62
C ILE A 545 12.56 -4.03 -10.45
N GLU A 546 12.74 -4.67 -9.30
CA GLU A 546 12.11 -4.25 -8.05
C GLU A 546 13.13 -3.56 -7.16
N ILE A 547 12.89 -2.29 -6.84
CA ILE A 547 13.75 -1.49 -5.97
C ILE A 547 13.08 -1.31 -4.62
N PHE A 548 13.53 -2.09 -3.64
CA PHE A 548 13.05 -2.04 -2.27
C PHE A 548 13.84 -1.01 -1.48
N GLY A 549 13.14 0.05 -1.08
CA GLY A 549 13.65 1.06 -0.16
C GLY A 549 13.70 0.58 1.29
N GLU A 550 14.68 1.05 2.03
CA GLU A 550 14.58 1.18 3.48
C GLU A 550 13.81 2.48 3.81
N GLY A 551 13.10 2.52 4.94
CA GLY A 551 12.27 3.67 5.31
C GLY A 551 13.02 5.00 5.50
N THR A 552 14.35 4.97 5.61
CA THR A 552 15.26 6.13 5.76
C THR A 552 15.90 6.57 4.45
N CYS A 553 15.66 5.87 3.33
CA CYS A 553 16.28 6.20 2.05
C CYS A 553 15.80 7.57 1.55
N THR A 554 16.75 8.45 1.21
CA THR A 554 16.46 9.80 0.71
C THR A 554 16.10 9.79 -0.78
N GLN A 555 15.41 10.83 -1.25
CA GLN A 555 15.12 11.04 -2.68
C GLN A 555 16.40 10.99 -3.52
N ASP A 556 17.44 11.70 -3.09
CA ASP A 556 18.75 11.72 -3.77
C ASP A 556 19.45 10.37 -3.78
N GLN A 557 19.26 9.52 -2.76
CA GLN A 557 19.82 8.18 -2.75
C GLN A 557 19.17 7.27 -3.81
N TYR A 558 17.91 7.50 -4.19
CA TYR A 558 17.28 6.83 -5.33
C TYR A 558 17.82 7.37 -6.67
N PHE A 559 18.02 8.68 -6.80
CA PHE A 559 18.67 9.24 -7.98
C PHE A 559 20.11 8.73 -8.14
N ALA A 560 20.86 8.63 -7.04
CA ALA A 560 22.20 8.08 -7.01
C ALA A 560 22.22 6.59 -7.38
N TRP A 561 21.22 5.81 -6.95
CA TRP A 561 21.03 4.43 -7.42
C TRP A 561 20.90 4.39 -8.95
N GLY A 562 20.10 5.29 -9.53
CA GLY A 562 19.92 5.38 -10.99
C GLY A 562 21.21 5.72 -11.73
N ARG A 563 22.01 6.64 -11.19
CA ARG A 563 23.36 6.92 -11.70
C ARG A 563 24.23 5.67 -11.67
N ALA A 564 24.35 5.02 -10.52
CA ALA A 564 25.17 3.82 -10.35
C ALA A 564 24.76 2.69 -11.30
N PHE A 565 23.45 2.52 -11.52
CA PHE A 565 22.91 1.61 -12.52
C PHE A 565 23.40 1.95 -13.93
N ALA A 566 23.28 3.21 -14.34
CA ALA A 566 23.67 3.67 -15.68
C ALA A 566 25.18 3.53 -15.93
N GLU A 567 26.00 3.71 -14.89
CA GLU A 567 27.44 3.45 -14.95
C GLU A 567 27.76 1.97 -15.17
N GLY A 568 27.02 1.06 -14.51
CA GLY A 568 27.17 -0.39 -14.74
C GLY A 568 26.72 -0.79 -16.15
N MET A 569 25.67 -0.15 -16.65
CA MET A 569 25.24 -0.31 -18.05
C MET A 569 26.29 0.19 -19.04
N ALA A 570 26.98 1.31 -18.75
CA ALA A 570 28.10 1.77 -19.58
C ALA A 570 29.23 0.73 -19.66
N GLU A 571 29.63 0.16 -18.52
CA GLU A 571 30.64 -0.91 -18.48
C GLU A 571 30.21 -2.17 -19.23
N TYR A 572 28.92 -2.54 -19.13
CA TYR A 572 28.37 -3.67 -19.88
C TYR A 572 28.51 -3.50 -21.40
N PHE A 573 28.37 -2.28 -21.90
CA PHE A 573 28.53 -1.93 -23.30
C PHE A 573 29.97 -1.54 -23.70
N GLY A 574 30.92 -1.58 -22.76
CA GLY A 574 32.34 -1.34 -23.01
C GLY A 574 32.75 0.13 -23.05
N PHE A 575 32.08 1.01 -22.30
CA PHE A 575 32.31 2.46 -22.31
C PHE A 575 33.02 3.02 -21.09
#